data_AF-A0AAD7EUA8-F1
#
_entry.id   AF-A0AAD7EUA8-F1
#
_cell.length_a   1.000
_cell.length_b   1.000
_cell.length_c   1.000
_cell.angle_alpha   90.00
_cell.angle_beta   90.00
_cell.angle_gamma   90.00
#
_symmetry.space_group_name_H-M   'P 1'
#
loop_
_entity.id
_entity.type
_entity.pdbx_description
1 polymer ?
#
loop_
_entity_poly.entity_id
_entity_poly.type
_entity_poly.pdbx_seq_one_letter_code
_entity_poly.pdbx_strand_id
1 'polypeptide(L)'
;MGTGIGIDTYGMRDHVGKILCLTVLPNSRLSDAVGHVFLDMVSAFGGDFVTCDGGSELGWLAAFQTTLRETFAPELSAEEWKPVVAVQSSSNIPIESTWSYDRKFNGRNIGDVLEESRIHLIPGDVIHNLQNLAIPVPQEAVQELRGLIETPREEVFRWVSDEFDMLATNIYNGLGSPKLETLSDWAIFNAMAPLIRTEINSAV
;
A
#
# COMPACT_ATOMS: atom_id res chain seq x y z
N MET A 1 -3.70 19.54 -4.22
CA MET A 1 -4.44 18.36 -3.73
C MET A 1 -5.91 18.59 -4.03
N GLY A 2 -6.57 17.66 -4.71
CA GLY A 2 -8.00 17.75 -5.02
C GLY A 2 -8.85 17.42 -3.79
N THR A 3 -10.01 18.07 -3.68
CA THR A 3 -10.97 18.00 -2.57
C THR A 3 -11.79 16.71 -2.55
N GLY A 4 -11.21 15.57 -2.95
CA GLY A 4 -11.87 14.27 -2.98
C GLY A 4 -11.60 13.44 -1.73
N ILE A 5 -12.56 12.63 -1.31
CA ILE A 5 -12.32 11.53 -0.36
C ILE A 5 -11.53 10.47 -1.13
N GLY A 6 -10.28 10.26 -0.73
CA GLY A 6 -9.37 9.29 -1.33
C GLY A 6 -8.98 8.22 -0.33
N ILE A 7 -8.74 7.01 -0.83
CA ILE A 7 -8.14 5.92 -0.06
C ILE A 7 -6.64 5.94 -0.32
N ASP A 8 -5.85 5.91 0.74
CA ASP A 8 -4.39 5.89 0.62
C ASP A 8 -3.94 4.59 -0.06
N THR A 9 -3.00 4.73 -0.98
CA THR A 9 -2.40 3.61 -1.72
C THR A 9 -0.89 3.74 -1.63
N TYR A 10 -0.21 2.61 -1.43
CA TYR A 10 1.24 2.53 -1.45
C TYR A 10 1.68 1.49 -2.47
N GLY A 11 2.75 1.78 -3.20
CA GLY A 11 3.21 0.91 -4.28
C GLY A 11 4.71 0.97 -4.48
N MET A 12 5.25 -0.18 -4.90
CA MET A 12 6.64 -0.36 -5.27
C MET A 12 6.69 -1.02 -6.64
N ARG A 13 7.62 -0.56 -7.47
CA ARG A 13 7.86 -1.09 -8.81
C ARG A 13 9.35 -1.22 -9.04
N ASP A 14 9.71 -2.11 -9.94
CA ASP A 14 11.07 -2.13 -10.48
C ASP A 14 11.26 -1.03 -11.54
N HIS A 15 12.52 -0.83 -11.92
CA HIS A 15 12.89 0.13 -12.95
C HIS A 15 12.50 -0.32 -14.37
N VAL A 16 12.26 -1.61 -14.62
CA VAL A 16 11.84 -2.13 -15.94
C VAL A 16 10.33 -2.08 -16.18
N GLY A 17 9.52 -1.70 -15.18
CA GLY A 17 8.08 -1.46 -15.37
C GLY A 17 7.17 -2.46 -14.66
N LYS A 18 7.71 -3.47 -13.99
CA LYS A 18 6.91 -4.40 -13.19
C LYS A 18 6.49 -3.74 -11.89
N ILE A 19 5.19 -3.73 -11.63
CA ILE A 19 4.65 -3.41 -10.31
C ILE A 19 4.92 -4.61 -9.40
N LEU A 20 5.72 -4.42 -8.37
CA LEU A 20 6.08 -5.45 -7.40
C LEU A 20 5.05 -5.48 -6.26
N CYS A 21 4.55 -4.32 -5.87
CA CYS A 21 3.49 -4.19 -4.87
C CYS A 21 2.62 -2.98 -5.20
N LEU A 22 1.32 -3.13 -5.03
CA LEU A 22 0.36 -2.03 -5.02
C LEU A 22 -0.74 -2.43 -4.03
N THR A 23 -0.83 -1.71 -2.91
CA THR A 23 -1.78 -2.03 -1.85
C THR A 23 -2.46 -0.77 -1.35
N VAL A 24 -3.74 -0.92 -1.01
CA VAL A 24 -4.48 0.10 -0.26
C VAL A 24 -4.12 0.02 1.22
N LEU A 25 -4.01 1.17 1.88
CA LEU A 25 -3.70 1.29 3.30
C LEU A 25 -4.66 2.27 3.97
N PRO A 26 -5.02 2.05 5.24
CA PRO A 26 -5.76 3.05 6.01
C PRO A 26 -5.03 4.39 6.09
N ASN A 27 -3.69 4.34 6.18
CA ASN A 27 -2.83 5.50 6.20
C ASN A 27 -1.47 5.12 5.63
N SER A 28 -1.17 5.55 4.40
CA SER A 28 0.14 5.28 3.80
C SER A 28 1.25 6.13 4.40
N ARG A 29 0.89 7.10 5.26
CA ARG A 29 1.83 8.02 5.91
C ARG A 29 2.48 7.52 7.21
N LEU A 30 2.26 6.26 7.55
CA LEU A 30 2.88 5.64 8.71
C LEU A 30 4.11 4.83 8.29
N SER A 31 5.26 5.13 8.88
CA SER A 31 6.51 4.40 8.64
C SER A 31 6.34 2.90 8.91
N ASP A 32 5.59 2.53 9.96
CA ASP A 32 5.29 1.13 10.30
C ASP A 32 4.52 0.42 9.18
N ALA A 33 3.50 1.10 8.62
CA ALA A 33 2.72 0.57 7.50
C ALA A 33 3.61 0.36 6.26
N VAL A 34 4.41 1.36 5.90
CA VAL A 34 5.35 1.28 4.76
C VAL A 34 6.40 0.18 4.99
N GLY A 35 6.92 0.04 6.20
CA GLY A 35 7.87 -1.01 6.59
C GLY A 35 7.30 -2.41 6.40
N HIS A 36 6.04 -2.64 6.82
CA HIS A 36 5.37 -3.91 6.58
C HIS A 36 5.14 -4.22 5.10
N VAL A 37 4.70 -3.23 4.32
CA VAL A 37 4.49 -3.39 2.87
C VAL A 37 5.82 -3.70 2.17
N PHE A 38 6.90 -3.05 2.58
CA PHE A 38 8.25 -3.34 2.09
C PHE A 38 8.66 -4.79 2.36
N LEU A 39 8.47 -5.28 3.59
CA LEU A 39 8.79 -6.66 3.95
C LEU A 39 7.88 -7.69 3.23
N ASP A 40 6.62 -7.35 2.94
CA ASP A 40 5.75 -8.18 2.10
C ASP A 40 6.32 -8.32 0.68
N MET A 41 6.84 -7.22 0.10
CA MET A 41 7.49 -7.22 -1.21
C MET A 41 8.78 -8.05 -1.20
N VAL A 42 9.65 -7.84 -0.20
CA VAL A 42 10.91 -8.59 -0.05
C VAL A 42 10.64 -10.09 0.12
N SER A 43 9.63 -10.45 0.90
CA SER A 43 9.22 -11.85 1.08
C SER A 43 8.79 -12.50 -0.24
N ALA A 44 8.09 -11.75 -1.10
CA ALA A 44 7.56 -12.27 -2.36
C ALA A 44 8.59 -12.27 -3.52
N PHE A 45 9.51 -11.30 -3.54
CA PHE A 45 10.36 -11.04 -4.71
C PHE A 45 11.87 -10.96 -4.41
N GLY A 46 12.28 -11.00 -3.14
CA GLY A 46 13.66 -10.74 -2.71
C GLY A 46 13.95 -9.25 -2.49
N GLY A 47 15.13 -8.95 -1.95
CA GLY A 47 15.57 -7.56 -1.75
C GLY A 47 16.36 -7.06 -2.97
N ASP A 48 16.19 -5.81 -3.36
CA ASP A 48 16.99 -5.16 -4.42
C ASP A 48 17.19 -3.68 -4.05
N PHE A 49 17.97 -2.92 -4.82
CA PHE A 49 18.16 -1.49 -4.62
C PHE A 49 16.85 -0.72 -4.65
N VAL A 50 16.65 0.16 -3.65
CA VAL A 50 15.41 0.93 -3.54
C VAL A 50 15.68 2.41 -3.78
N THR A 51 15.03 2.96 -4.80
CA THR A 51 14.87 4.41 -4.96
C THR A 51 13.53 4.84 -4.42
N CYS A 52 13.51 5.79 -3.50
CA CYS A 52 12.29 6.25 -2.86
C CYS A 52 12.23 7.78 -2.81
N ASP A 53 11.01 8.30 -2.86
CA ASP A 53 10.70 9.68 -2.48
C ASP A 53 11.16 9.92 -1.03
N GLY A 54 11.87 11.02 -0.77
CA GLY A 54 12.45 11.36 0.55
C GLY A 54 11.44 11.70 1.67
N GLY A 55 10.26 11.12 1.68
CA GLY A 55 9.22 11.33 2.69
C GLY A 55 9.62 10.86 4.09
N SER A 56 8.93 11.39 5.11
CA SER A 56 9.14 11.04 6.53
C SER A 56 8.78 9.58 6.87
N GLU A 57 8.14 8.88 5.94
CA GLU A 57 7.62 7.52 6.04
C GLU A 57 8.70 6.45 5.79
N LEU A 58 9.88 6.87 5.31
CA LEU A 58 10.94 5.96 4.87
C LEU A 58 11.74 5.30 6.00
N GLY A 59 11.49 5.63 7.26
CA GLY A 59 12.35 5.22 8.38
C GLY A 59 12.62 3.72 8.41
N TRP A 60 11.56 2.92 8.44
CA TRP A 60 11.68 1.45 8.49
C TRP A 60 12.16 0.84 7.17
N LEU A 61 11.63 1.30 6.03
CA LEU A 61 12.05 0.82 4.72
C LEU A 61 13.56 0.99 4.55
N ALA A 62 14.10 2.17 4.89
CA ALA A 62 15.51 2.46 4.72
C ALA A 62 16.38 1.61 5.68
N ALA A 63 15.93 1.44 6.92
CA ALA A 63 16.62 0.61 7.91
C ALA A 63 16.66 -0.87 7.50
N PHE A 64 15.54 -1.43 7.05
CA PHE A 64 15.46 -2.82 6.61
C PHE A 64 16.28 -3.08 5.37
N GLN A 65 16.18 -2.21 4.36
CA GLN A 65 16.95 -2.36 3.15
C GLN A 65 18.45 -2.30 3.42
N THR A 66 18.89 -1.39 4.30
CA THR A 66 20.30 -1.32 4.73
C THR A 66 20.72 -2.62 5.42
N THR A 67 19.91 -3.10 6.36
CA THR A 67 20.20 -4.33 7.13
C THR A 67 20.27 -5.57 6.24
N LEU A 68 19.30 -5.75 5.34
CA LEU A 68 19.26 -6.86 4.38
C LEU A 68 20.49 -6.85 3.49
N ARG A 69 20.88 -5.67 3.00
CA ARG A 69 22.05 -5.52 2.15
C ARG A 69 23.32 -5.90 2.91
N GLU A 70 23.54 -5.35 4.09
CA GLU A 70 24.74 -5.65 4.90
C GLU A 70 24.84 -7.13 5.26
N THR A 71 23.69 -7.79 5.45
CA THR A 71 23.63 -9.20 5.84
C THR A 71 23.83 -10.15 4.67
N PHE A 72 23.17 -9.90 3.54
CA PHE A 72 23.05 -10.88 2.45
C PHE A 72 23.81 -10.52 1.18
N ALA A 73 24.30 -9.28 1.05
CA ALA A 73 25.20 -8.86 -0.03
C ALA A 73 26.32 -7.92 0.46
N PRO A 74 27.12 -8.32 1.47
CA PRO A 74 28.19 -7.51 2.03
C PRO A 74 29.31 -7.18 1.03
N GLU A 75 29.43 -7.97 -0.04
CA GLU A 75 30.43 -7.79 -1.10
C GLU A 75 30.15 -6.57 -1.99
N LEU A 76 28.91 -6.06 -2.01
CA LEU A 76 28.57 -4.86 -2.74
C LEU A 76 29.12 -3.63 -2.01
N SER A 77 29.72 -2.69 -2.74
CA SER A 77 30.22 -1.44 -2.14
C SER A 77 29.06 -0.51 -1.80
N ALA A 78 28.99 -0.01 -0.57
CA ALA A 78 27.90 0.90 -0.15
C ALA A 78 28.06 2.31 -0.73
N GLU A 79 29.25 2.62 -1.20
CA GLU A 79 29.58 3.88 -1.84
C GLU A 79 29.16 3.89 -3.32
N GLU A 80 29.39 2.78 -4.02
CA GLU A 80 29.01 2.60 -5.43
C GLU A 80 27.53 2.20 -5.57
N TRP A 81 27.07 1.33 -4.67
CA TRP A 81 25.74 0.71 -4.70
C TRP A 81 25.03 0.97 -3.37
N LYS A 82 24.49 2.19 -3.23
CA LYS A 82 23.75 2.61 -2.04
C LYS A 82 22.49 1.77 -1.86
N PRO A 83 22.23 1.22 -0.66
CA PRO A 83 21.05 0.39 -0.41
C PRO A 83 19.74 1.13 -0.66
N VAL A 84 19.71 2.42 -0.31
CA VAL A 84 18.56 3.31 -0.43
C VAL A 84 19.01 4.65 -1.02
N VAL A 85 18.28 5.13 -2.03
CA VAL A 85 18.50 6.45 -2.60
C VAL A 85 17.22 7.26 -2.48
N ALA A 86 17.24 8.24 -1.58
CA ALA A 86 16.19 9.24 -1.48
C ALA A 86 16.32 10.23 -2.66
N VAL A 87 15.31 10.28 -3.51
CA VAL A 87 15.22 11.19 -4.65
C VAL A 87 14.10 12.20 -4.45
N GLN A 88 14.24 13.39 -5.02
CA GLN A 88 13.10 14.32 -5.10
C GLN A 88 12.00 13.69 -5.95
N SER A 89 10.73 13.86 -5.59
CA SER A 89 9.60 13.23 -6.29
C SER A 89 9.58 13.58 -7.78
N SER A 90 9.98 14.81 -8.15
CA SER A 90 10.15 15.24 -9.55
C SER A 90 11.21 14.48 -10.34
N SER A 91 12.15 13.84 -9.65
CA SER A 91 13.22 13.02 -10.21
C SER A 91 12.88 11.53 -10.20
N ASN A 92 11.84 11.10 -9.45
CA ASN A 92 11.33 9.73 -9.48
C ASN A 92 10.31 9.54 -10.62
N ILE A 93 10.75 9.86 -11.84
CA ILE A 93 9.92 9.82 -13.04
C ILE A 93 9.22 8.45 -13.24
N PRO A 94 9.88 7.29 -12.98
CA PRO A 94 9.21 6.00 -13.12
C PRO A 94 7.99 5.86 -12.20
N ILE A 95 8.09 6.14 -10.90
CA ILE A 95 6.93 5.99 -9.99
C ILE A 95 5.85 7.03 -10.29
N GLU A 96 6.22 8.27 -10.58
CA GLU A 96 5.27 9.33 -10.91
C GLU A 96 4.51 9.05 -12.21
N SER A 97 5.21 8.48 -13.20
CA SER A 97 4.58 7.98 -14.42
C SER A 97 3.58 6.88 -14.08
N THR A 98 3.95 5.91 -13.24
CA THR A 98 3.04 4.86 -12.77
C THR A 98 1.80 5.45 -12.08
N TRP A 99 1.94 6.43 -11.18
CA TRP A 99 0.79 7.09 -10.54
C TRP A 99 -0.07 7.88 -11.52
N SER A 100 0.54 8.49 -12.54
CA SER A 100 -0.19 9.16 -13.62
C SER A 100 -1.00 8.16 -14.45
N TYR A 101 -0.40 7.04 -14.85
CA TYR A 101 -1.09 5.96 -15.54
C TYR A 101 -2.17 5.33 -14.69
N ASP A 102 -1.88 5.03 -13.43
CA ASP A 102 -2.84 4.46 -12.50
C ASP A 102 -4.04 5.39 -12.36
N ARG A 103 -3.86 6.67 -12.01
CA ARG A 103 -4.96 7.66 -11.96
C ARG A 103 -5.72 7.84 -13.28
N LYS A 104 -5.08 7.62 -14.42
CA LYS A 104 -5.71 7.78 -15.73
C LYS A 104 -6.54 6.57 -16.16
N PHE A 105 -6.14 5.36 -15.76
CA PHE A 105 -6.69 4.11 -16.29
C PHE A 105 -7.36 3.23 -15.21
N ASN A 106 -6.95 3.36 -13.95
CA ASN A 106 -7.41 2.54 -12.81
C ASN A 106 -8.01 3.38 -11.66
N GLY A 107 -7.36 4.49 -11.33
CA GLY A 107 -7.73 5.41 -10.27
C GLY A 107 -8.99 6.15 -10.67
N ARG A 108 -10.09 5.72 -10.08
CA ARG A 108 -11.39 6.36 -10.22
C ARG A 108 -11.66 7.09 -8.92
N ASN A 109 -12.18 8.31 -8.98
CA ASN A 109 -12.81 8.90 -7.81
C ASN A 109 -13.95 7.95 -7.39
N ILE A 110 -14.19 7.73 -6.09
CA ILE A 110 -15.38 6.97 -5.65
C ILE A 110 -16.66 7.53 -6.31
N GLY A 111 -16.71 8.85 -6.54
CA GLY A 111 -17.78 9.47 -7.34
C GLY A 111 -17.82 9.03 -8.81
N ASP A 112 -16.67 8.85 -9.46
CA ASP A 112 -16.56 8.47 -10.88
C ASP A 112 -16.76 6.95 -11.09
N VAL A 113 -16.38 6.10 -10.11
CA VAL A 113 -16.65 4.64 -10.13
C VAL A 113 -18.14 4.35 -10.22
N LEU A 114 -18.95 5.19 -9.57
CA LEU A 114 -20.39 4.98 -9.42
C LEU A 114 -21.17 5.29 -10.72
N GLU A 115 -20.58 6.02 -11.68
CA GLU A 115 -21.27 6.41 -12.93
C GLU A 115 -20.82 5.62 -14.17
N GLU A 116 -19.62 5.04 -14.24
CA GLU A 116 -19.18 4.34 -15.47
C GLU A 116 -18.43 3.00 -15.25
N SER A 117 -18.88 1.99 -16.01
CA SER A 117 -18.28 0.66 -16.12
C SER A 117 -17.45 0.54 -17.39
N ARG A 118 -16.10 0.55 -17.30
CA ARG A 118 -15.17 -0.13 -18.23
C ARG A 118 -13.71 -0.11 -17.74
N ILE A 119 -13.00 -1.23 -17.86
CA ILE A 119 -11.53 -1.36 -17.70
C ILE A 119 -10.99 -2.06 -18.95
N HIS A 120 -9.82 -1.66 -19.46
CA HIS A 120 -9.03 -2.37 -20.47
C HIS A 120 -7.56 -2.38 -20.05
N LEU A 121 -6.90 -3.55 -20.13
CA LEU A 121 -5.45 -3.72 -19.91
C LEU A 121 -4.79 -4.07 -21.26
N ILE A 122 -3.62 -3.50 -21.56
CA ILE A 122 -2.80 -3.84 -22.73
C ILE A 122 -1.49 -4.49 -22.25
N PRO A 123 -1.15 -5.72 -22.69
CA PRO A 123 0.11 -6.39 -22.36
C PRO A 123 1.25 -6.02 -23.31
N GLY A 124 2.46 -5.94 -22.75
CA GLY A 124 3.72 -6.07 -23.46
C GLY A 124 4.47 -4.76 -23.67
N ASP A 125 5.54 -4.55 -22.91
CA ASP A 125 6.66 -3.73 -23.37
C ASP A 125 7.98 -4.23 -22.78
N VAL A 126 9.02 -4.17 -23.59
CA VAL A 126 10.37 -4.69 -23.30
C VAL A 126 11.33 -3.51 -23.38
N ILE A 127 12.32 -3.45 -22.47
CA ILE A 127 13.69 -2.91 -22.59
C ILE A 127 14.10 -2.25 -21.27
N HIS A 128 15.20 -2.72 -20.65
CA HIS A 128 16.38 -1.95 -20.25
C HIS A 128 17.45 -2.92 -19.71
N ASN A 129 18.72 -2.56 -19.87
CA ASN A 129 19.91 -3.36 -19.59
C ASN A 129 20.18 -3.53 -18.08
N LEU A 130 19.16 -3.86 -17.29
CA LEU A 130 19.26 -4.04 -15.84
C LEU A 130 19.82 -5.44 -15.56
N GLN A 131 20.97 -5.49 -14.89
CA GLN A 131 21.41 -6.73 -14.25
C GLN A 131 20.47 -7.00 -13.08
N ASN A 132 19.95 -8.22 -13.00
CA ASN A 132 19.16 -8.66 -11.85
C ASN A 132 20.12 -8.80 -10.65
N LEU A 133 20.05 -7.86 -9.72
CA LEU A 133 20.81 -7.86 -8.47
C LEU A 133 19.93 -8.26 -7.28
N ALA A 134 18.77 -8.86 -7.54
CA ALA A 134 17.88 -9.34 -6.48
C ALA A 134 18.61 -10.32 -5.56
N ILE A 135 18.63 -9.97 -4.28
CA ILE A 135 19.23 -10.72 -3.19
C ILE A 135 18.16 -11.69 -2.67
N PRO A 136 18.41 -13.01 -2.70
CA PRO A 136 17.55 -13.98 -2.04
C PRO A 136 17.51 -13.71 -0.53
N VAL A 137 16.33 -13.42 0.02
CA VAL A 137 16.14 -13.18 1.46
C VAL A 137 15.38 -14.35 2.08
N PRO A 138 15.94 -15.05 3.09
CA PRO A 138 15.24 -16.07 3.85
C PRO A 138 13.99 -15.51 4.56
N GLN A 139 12.93 -16.30 4.65
CA GLN A 139 11.68 -15.87 5.27
C GLN A 139 11.85 -15.59 6.77
N GLU A 140 12.74 -16.31 7.43
CA GLU A 140 13.06 -16.12 8.85
C GLU A 140 13.62 -14.72 9.09
N ALA A 141 14.51 -14.24 8.21
CA ALA A 141 15.06 -12.88 8.30
C ALA A 141 13.97 -11.81 8.08
N VAL A 142 13.01 -12.05 7.19
CA VAL A 142 11.85 -11.16 7.02
C VAL A 142 11.02 -11.10 8.31
N GLN A 143 10.80 -12.22 8.99
CA GLN A 143 10.03 -12.25 10.24
C GLN A 143 10.78 -11.57 11.39
N GLU A 144 12.09 -11.75 11.49
CA GLU A 144 12.93 -11.07 12.47
C GLU A 144 12.88 -9.55 12.30
N LEU A 145 13.05 -9.05 11.07
CA LEU A 145 12.94 -7.63 10.77
C LEU A 145 11.52 -7.10 11.04
N ARG A 146 10.49 -7.89 10.73
CA ARG A 146 9.11 -7.52 11.01
C ARG A 146 8.84 -7.35 12.50
N GLY A 147 9.48 -8.17 13.34
CA GLY A 147 9.39 -8.08 14.80
C GLY A 147 10.03 -6.81 15.40
N LEU A 148 10.75 -6.01 14.61
CA LEU A 148 11.29 -4.72 15.05
C LEU A 148 10.28 -3.57 14.97
N ILE A 149 9.22 -3.73 14.17
CA ILE A 149 8.17 -2.73 14.06
C ILE A 149 7.27 -2.86 15.30
N GLU A 150 7.11 -1.77 16.04
CA GLU A 150 6.32 -1.75 17.28
C GLU A 150 4.84 -2.07 17.02
N THR A 151 4.28 -1.46 15.97
CA THR A 151 2.88 -1.69 15.60
C THR A 151 2.79 -2.93 14.70
N PRO A 152 1.97 -3.94 15.04
CA PRO A 152 1.85 -5.13 14.21
C PRO A 152 1.13 -4.84 12.88
N ARG A 153 1.39 -5.70 11.89
CA ARG A 153 0.84 -5.56 10.53
C ARG A 153 -0.69 -5.52 10.53
N GLU A 154 -1.32 -6.30 11.38
CA GLU A 154 -2.78 -6.39 11.47
C GLU A 154 -3.37 -5.07 11.96
N GLU A 155 -2.68 -4.38 12.86
CA GLU A 155 -3.11 -3.10 13.43
C GLU A 155 -2.94 -1.96 12.43
N VAL A 156 -1.78 -1.85 11.75
CA VAL A 156 -1.58 -0.80 10.74
C VAL A 156 -2.47 -0.98 9.49
N PHE A 157 -2.96 -2.19 9.22
CA PHE A 157 -3.91 -2.47 8.14
C PHE A 157 -5.38 -2.42 8.60
N ARG A 158 -5.64 -2.13 9.89
CA ARG A 158 -6.98 -2.03 10.43
C ARG A 158 -7.64 -0.72 9.97
N TRP A 159 -8.79 -0.84 9.32
CA TRP A 159 -9.55 0.31 8.79
C TRP A 159 -10.45 0.96 9.84
N VAL A 160 -11.00 0.14 10.75
CA VAL A 160 -11.96 0.55 11.79
C VAL A 160 -11.69 -0.26 13.04
N SER A 161 -12.06 0.25 14.22
CA SER A 161 -11.89 -0.50 15.46
C SER A 161 -12.81 -1.72 15.51
N ASP A 162 -12.46 -2.71 16.35
CA ASP A 162 -13.27 -3.92 16.53
C ASP A 162 -14.67 -3.56 17.04
N GLU A 163 -14.78 -2.53 17.91
CA GLU A 163 -16.08 -2.06 18.39
C GLU A 163 -16.94 -1.47 17.27
N PHE A 164 -16.32 -0.70 16.36
CA PHE A 164 -17.03 -0.15 15.21
C PHE A 164 -17.44 -1.25 14.24
N ASP A 165 -16.56 -2.22 13.97
CA ASP A 165 -16.86 -3.35 13.08
C ASP A 165 -18.01 -4.20 13.62
N MET A 166 -17.99 -4.50 14.92
CA MET A 166 -19.09 -5.18 15.61
C MET A 166 -20.40 -4.39 15.52
N LEU A 167 -20.36 -3.07 15.77
CA LEU A 167 -21.53 -2.21 15.67
C LEU A 167 -22.10 -2.19 14.25
N ALA A 168 -21.25 -1.97 13.24
CA ALA A 168 -21.64 -1.93 11.85
C ALA A 168 -22.22 -3.29 11.40
N THR A 169 -21.59 -4.40 11.80
CA THR A 169 -22.06 -5.76 11.53
C THR A 169 -23.42 -6.02 12.15
N ASN A 170 -23.64 -5.63 13.41
CA ASN A 170 -24.93 -5.78 14.09
C ASN A 170 -26.04 -5.00 13.38
N ILE A 171 -25.77 -3.77 12.97
CA ILE A 171 -26.72 -2.93 12.23
C ILE A 171 -27.02 -3.52 10.85
N TYR A 172 -25.99 -3.95 10.12
CA TYR A 172 -26.15 -4.59 8.81
C TYR A 172 -26.99 -5.87 8.90
N ASN A 173 -26.74 -6.70 9.91
CA ASN A 173 -27.54 -7.90 10.18
C ASN A 173 -28.99 -7.54 10.57
N GLY A 174 -29.18 -6.45 11.34
CA GLY A 174 -30.51 -5.92 11.67
C GLY A 174 -31.31 -5.46 10.45
N LEU A 175 -30.64 -5.05 9.37
CA LEU A 175 -31.26 -4.73 8.07
C LEU A 175 -31.55 -5.98 7.21
N GLY A 176 -31.32 -7.19 7.73
CA GLY A 176 -31.53 -8.45 7.01
C GLY A 176 -30.34 -8.86 6.13
N SER A 177 -29.14 -8.32 6.39
CA SER A 177 -27.91 -8.62 5.66
C SER A 177 -28.07 -8.48 4.14
N PRO A 178 -28.53 -7.32 3.65
CA PRO A 178 -28.82 -7.11 2.23
C PRO A 178 -27.57 -7.33 1.39
N LYS A 179 -27.68 -8.13 0.32
CA LYS A 179 -26.53 -8.51 -0.51
C LYS A 179 -25.76 -7.26 -1.01
N LEU A 180 -24.46 -7.24 -0.76
CA LEU A 180 -23.56 -6.21 -1.27
C LEU A 180 -23.34 -6.41 -2.78
N GLU A 181 -23.76 -5.43 -3.56
CA GLU A 181 -23.62 -5.36 -5.01
C GLU A 181 -23.36 -3.92 -5.40
N THR A 182 -22.53 -3.70 -6.42
CA THR A 182 -21.96 -2.39 -6.81
C THR A 182 -22.97 -1.25 -7.01
N LEU A 183 -24.25 -1.56 -7.27
CA LEU A 183 -25.33 -0.57 -7.44
C LEU A 183 -26.19 -0.37 -6.18
N SER A 184 -26.19 -1.34 -5.26
CA SER A 184 -27.01 -1.34 -4.06
C SER A 184 -26.27 -0.88 -2.80
N ASP A 185 -24.93 -0.88 -2.84
CA ASP A 185 -24.07 -0.58 -1.69
C ASP A 185 -24.33 0.83 -1.12
N TRP A 186 -24.71 1.80 -1.95
CA TRP A 186 -25.07 3.15 -1.49
C TRP A 186 -26.41 3.19 -0.74
N ALA A 187 -27.39 2.41 -1.17
CA ALA A 187 -28.67 2.31 -0.45
C ALA A 187 -28.48 1.66 0.92
N ILE A 188 -27.64 0.62 0.97
CA ILE A 188 -27.25 -0.06 2.22
C ILE A 188 -26.50 0.93 3.12
N PHE A 189 -25.51 1.65 2.60
CA PHE A 189 -24.78 2.68 3.33
C PHE A 189 -25.71 3.76 3.91
N ASN A 190 -26.62 4.32 3.10
CA ASN A 190 -27.57 5.33 3.57
C ASN A 190 -28.55 4.80 4.62
N ALA A 191 -28.89 3.50 4.57
CA ALA A 191 -29.71 2.87 5.60
C ALA A 191 -28.92 2.67 6.91
N MET A 192 -27.65 2.28 6.83
CA MET A 192 -26.80 2.01 8.00
C MET A 192 -26.29 3.29 8.68
N ALA A 193 -25.85 4.29 7.92
CA ALA A 193 -25.20 5.50 8.43
C ALA A 193 -25.98 6.23 9.55
N PRO A 194 -27.30 6.51 9.44
CA PRO A 194 -28.03 7.17 10.52
C PRO A 194 -28.14 6.31 11.79
N LEU A 195 -28.21 4.98 11.64
CA LEU A 195 -28.28 4.04 12.77
C LEU A 195 -26.95 4.00 13.52
N ILE A 196 -25.83 3.86 12.79
CA ILE A 196 -24.47 3.91 13.35
C ILE A 196 -24.26 5.22 14.10
N ARG A 197 -24.63 6.35 13.50
CA ARG A 197 -24.49 7.67 14.11
C ARG A 197 -25.29 7.79 15.41
N THR A 198 -26.47 7.19 15.46
CA THR A 198 -27.33 7.24 16.65
C THR A 198 -26.72 6.43 17.80
N GLU A 199 -26.22 5.22 17.53
CA GLU A 199 -25.59 4.35 18.52
C GLU A 199 -24.29 4.96 19.07
N ILE A 200 -23.43 5.50 18.20
CA ILE A 200 -22.19 6.17 18.62
C ILE A 200 -22.49 7.37 19.55
N ASN A 201 -23.50 8.18 19.21
CA ASN A 201 -23.87 9.34 20.01
C ASN A 201 -24.56 8.99 21.33
N SER A 202 -25.09 7.76 21.47
CA SER A 202 -25.76 7.29 22.69
C SER A 202 -24.78 6.65 23.69
N ALA A 203 -23.56 6.34 23.24
CA ALA A 203 -22.49 5.77 24.04
C ALA A 203 -21.56 6.83 24.70
N VAL A 204 -21.80 8.12 24.42
CA VAL A 204 -21.07 9.29 24.95
C VAL A 204 -21.95 10.05 25.95
#